data_AF-A0A8I1GA84-F1
#
_entry.id   AF-A0A8I1GA84-F1
#
_cell.length_a   1.000
_cell.length_b   1.000
_cell.length_c   1.000
_cell.angle_alpha   90.00
_cell.angle_beta   90.00
_cell.angle_gamma   90.00
#
_symmetry.space_group_name_H-M   'P 1'
#
loop_
_entity.id
_entity.type
_entity.pdbx_description
1 polymer ?
#
loop_
_entity_poly.entity_id
_entity_poly.type
_entity_poly.pdbx_seq_one_letter_code
_entity_poly.pdbx_strand_id
1 'polypeptide(L)'
;MSEEVARLQEGIDAARKTFGAEREGLEDMLARDFVSGVDAADTLLSLTDEFGLEHAAELLRERPGDFGELRDGISGDWEERCAEIMGKVSRASESLDRLDELTHRREGLLQREGGRVINIQGREFALRGEVPEAVPLDKAALERQLSATERLRNEKGIAPAEPSPAPTREQTRSR
;
A
#
# COMPACT_ATOMS: atom_id res chain seq x y z
N MET A 1 20.26 14.54 24.24
CA MET A 1 20.13 13.88 22.92
C MET A 1 21.52 13.61 22.39
N SER A 2 21.79 12.41 21.87
CA SER A 2 23.07 12.14 21.22
C SER A 2 23.17 12.93 19.91
N GLU A 3 24.39 13.30 19.52
CA GLU A 3 24.68 13.97 18.24
C GLU A 3 24.16 13.16 17.04
N GLU A 4 24.15 11.84 17.16
CA GLU A 4 23.62 10.91 16.16
C GLU A 4 22.09 11.02 15.98
N VAL A 5 21.33 11.16 17.07
CA VAL A 5 19.87 11.36 17.01
C VAL A 5 19.52 12.69 16.33
N ALA A 6 20.31 13.75 16.58
CA ALA A 6 20.12 15.04 15.91
C ALA A 6 20.36 14.94 14.40
N ARG A 7 21.44 14.26 13.97
CA ARG A 7 21.73 14.01 12.55
C ARG A 7 20.65 13.17 11.87
N LEU A 8 20.11 12.16 12.56
CA LEU A 8 18.99 11.37 12.04
C LEU A 8 17.73 12.22 11.89
N GLN A 9 17.44 13.11 12.84
CA GLN A 9 16.30 14.03 12.74
C GLN A 9 16.42 14.97 11.54
N GLU A 10 17.60 15.55 11.30
CA GLU A 10 17.84 16.36 10.10
C GLU A 10 17.63 15.56 8.81
N GLY A 11 18.08 14.31 8.78
CA GLY A 11 17.85 13.39 7.67
C GLY A 11 16.36 13.08 7.45
N ILE A 12 15.61 12.86 8.53
CA ILE A 12 14.15 12.63 8.50
C ILE A 12 13.43 13.85 7.94
N ASP A 13 13.79 15.06 8.39
CA ASP A 13 13.15 16.29 7.93
C ASP A 13 13.44 16.54 6.45
N ALA A 14 14.67 16.26 5.99
CA ALA A 14 15.03 16.31 4.58
C ALA A 14 14.27 15.28 3.74
N ALA A 15 14.22 14.01 4.18
CA ALA A 15 13.50 12.94 3.50
C ALA A 15 11.99 13.23 3.42
N ARG A 16 11.39 13.75 4.49
CA ARG A 16 9.98 14.15 4.52
C ARG A 16 9.69 15.26 3.51
N LYS A 17 10.60 16.24 3.39
CA LYS A 17 10.46 17.30 2.38
C LYS A 17 10.54 16.74 0.96
N THR A 18 11.47 15.81 0.70
CA THR A 18 11.58 15.15 -0.61
C THR A 18 10.33 14.33 -0.93
N PHE A 19 9.85 13.51 0.02
CA PHE A 19 8.62 12.74 -0.16
C PHE A 19 7.43 13.66 -0.44
N GLY A 20 7.28 14.75 0.30
CA GLY A 20 6.22 15.73 0.07
C GLY A 20 6.26 16.32 -1.34
N ALA A 21 7.44 16.65 -1.85
CA ALA A 21 7.61 17.20 -3.20
C ALA A 21 7.36 16.15 -4.31
N GLU A 22 7.82 14.91 -4.14
CA GLU A 22 7.53 13.84 -5.11
C GLU A 22 6.04 13.48 -5.11
N ARG A 23 5.41 13.47 -3.94
CA ARG A 23 3.98 13.24 -3.79
C ARG A 23 3.16 14.36 -4.43
N GLU A 24 3.44 15.63 -4.13
CA GLU A 24 2.78 16.78 -4.77
C GLU A 24 2.90 16.71 -6.29
N GLY A 25 4.09 16.40 -6.81
CA GLY A 25 4.31 16.22 -8.24
C GLY A 25 3.56 15.03 -8.86
N LEU A 26 3.29 13.97 -8.08
CA LEU A 26 2.45 12.84 -8.49
C LEU A 26 0.96 13.24 -8.51
N GLU A 27 0.48 13.91 -7.46
CA GLU A 27 -0.88 14.42 -7.35
C GLU A 27 -1.22 15.37 -8.51
N ASP A 28 -0.31 16.30 -8.83
CA ASP A 28 -0.44 17.23 -9.96
C ASP A 28 -0.48 16.51 -11.32
N MET A 29 0.30 15.44 -11.47
CA MET A 29 0.30 14.63 -12.70
C MET A 29 -1.02 13.90 -12.86
N LEU A 30 -1.51 13.27 -11.80
CA LEU A 30 -2.76 12.51 -11.79
C LEU A 30 -3.98 13.41 -11.91
N ALA A 31 -3.94 14.64 -11.39
CA ALA A 31 -5.04 15.60 -11.51
C ALA A 31 -5.39 15.97 -12.97
N ARG A 32 -4.51 15.65 -13.93
CA ARG A 32 -4.77 15.80 -15.37
C ARG A 32 -5.73 14.75 -15.91
N ASP A 33 -5.68 13.55 -15.37
CA ASP A 33 -6.41 12.38 -15.87
C ASP A 33 -7.59 12.02 -14.94
N PHE A 34 -7.44 12.27 -13.65
CA PHE A 34 -8.41 11.99 -12.59
C PHE A 34 -9.07 13.26 -12.07
N VAL A 35 -10.32 13.15 -11.65
CA VAL A 35 -11.06 14.23 -10.98
C VAL A 35 -10.35 14.65 -9.70
N SER A 36 -9.84 13.68 -8.94
CA SER A 36 -9.03 13.87 -7.74
C SER A 36 -7.66 13.21 -7.91
N GLY A 37 -6.62 14.02 -8.14
CA GLY A 37 -5.24 13.53 -8.20
C GLY A 37 -4.73 13.02 -6.86
N VAL A 38 -5.26 13.55 -5.75
CA VAL A 38 -4.92 13.12 -4.38
C VAL A 38 -5.40 11.70 -4.12
N ASP A 39 -6.68 11.40 -4.40
CA ASP A 39 -7.24 10.07 -4.15
C ASP A 39 -6.60 8.99 -5.05
N ALA A 40 -6.28 9.37 -6.29
CA ALA A 40 -5.56 8.49 -7.21
C ALA A 40 -4.12 8.23 -6.73
N ALA A 41 -3.43 9.25 -6.22
CA ALA A 41 -2.09 9.11 -5.67
C ALA A 41 -2.09 8.21 -4.43
N ASP A 42 -3.07 8.39 -3.53
CA ASP A 42 -3.23 7.57 -2.34
C ASP A 42 -3.44 6.10 -2.71
N THR A 43 -4.37 5.83 -3.63
CA THR A 43 -4.66 4.46 -4.09
C THR A 43 -3.43 3.82 -4.75
N LEU A 44 -2.72 4.56 -5.62
CA LEU A 44 -1.52 4.05 -6.29
C LEU A 44 -0.38 3.74 -5.32
N LEU A 45 -0.12 4.63 -4.37
CA LEU A 45 0.93 4.43 -3.37
C LEU A 45 0.59 3.27 -2.45
N SER A 46 -0.67 3.13 -2.01
CA SER A 46 -1.12 2.00 -1.20
C SER A 46 -1.00 0.67 -1.94
N LEU A 47 -1.42 0.59 -3.21
CA LEU A 47 -1.28 -0.63 -4.01
C LEU A 47 0.18 -0.98 -4.29
N THR A 48 1.03 0.03 -4.48
CA THR A 48 2.47 -0.16 -4.70
C THR A 48 3.13 -0.70 -3.43
N ASP A 49 2.76 -0.21 -2.26
CA ASP A 49 3.25 -0.72 -0.97
C ASP A 49 2.81 -2.17 -0.72
N GLU A 50 1.55 -2.50 -1.01
CA GLU A 50 0.99 -3.83 -0.73
C GLU A 50 1.41 -4.91 -1.75
N PHE A 51 1.43 -4.57 -3.05
CA PHE A 51 1.60 -5.55 -4.14
C PHE A 51 2.79 -5.27 -5.05
N GLY A 52 3.50 -4.17 -4.84
CA GLY A 52 4.65 -3.77 -5.64
C GLY A 52 4.29 -2.93 -6.88
N LEU A 53 5.32 -2.27 -7.41
CA LEU A 53 5.22 -1.32 -8.51
C LEU A 53 4.68 -1.94 -9.80
N GLU A 54 5.10 -3.16 -10.12
CA GLU A 54 4.72 -3.86 -11.36
C GLU A 54 3.22 -4.17 -11.40
N HIS A 55 2.65 -4.61 -10.27
CA HIS A 55 1.24 -4.92 -10.17
C HIS A 55 0.37 -3.67 -10.23
N ALA A 56 0.76 -2.60 -9.53
CA ALA A 56 0.09 -1.30 -9.62
C ALA A 56 0.10 -0.76 -11.06
N ALA A 57 1.21 -0.93 -11.78
CA ALA A 57 1.34 -0.53 -13.19
C ALA A 57 0.44 -1.34 -14.14
N GLU A 58 0.27 -2.64 -13.88
CA GLU A 58 -0.66 -3.48 -14.64
C GLU A 58 -2.11 -3.04 -14.44
N LEU A 59 -2.53 -2.87 -13.18
CA LEU A 59 -3.88 -2.41 -12.85
C LEU A 59 -4.18 -1.04 -13.45
N LEU A 60 -3.22 -0.10 -13.40
CA LEU A 60 -3.40 1.24 -13.97
C LEU A 60 -3.59 1.20 -15.50
N ARG A 61 -2.90 0.30 -16.21
CA ARG A 61 -3.05 0.14 -17.66
C ARG A 61 -4.38 -0.48 -18.04
N GLU A 62 -4.80 -1.52 -17.33
CA GLU A 62 -6.00 -2.28 -17.67
C GLU A 62 -7.28 -1.60 -17.17
N ARG A 63 -7.22 -1.00 -15.99
CA ARG A 63 -8.37 -0.51 -15.23
C ARG A 63 -8.06 0.82 -14.55
N PRO A 64 -7.72 1.89 -15.31
CA PRO A 64 -7.40 3.18 -14.74
C PRO A 64 -8.52 3.77 -13.86
N GLY A 65 -9.79 3.47 -14.18
CA GLY A 65 -10.94 3.92 -13.38
C GLY A 65 -11.04 3.33 -11.98
N ASP A 66 -10.27 2.28 -11.64
CA ASP A 66 -10.24 1.73 -10.29
C ASP A 66 -9.51 2.65 -9.29
N PHE A 67 -8.67 3.57 -9.79
CA PHE A 67 -7.89 4.50 -8.97
C PHE A 67 -8.62 5.82 -8.71
N GLY A 68 -9.77 6.03 -9.34
CA GLY A 68 -10.57 7.23 -9.18
C GLY A 68 -11.43 7.53 -10.40
N GLU A 69 -12.32 8.50 -10.26
CA GLU A 69 -13.12 9.00 -11.38
C GLU A 69 -12.20 9.67 -12.41
N LEU A 70 -12.20 9.15 -13.64
CA LEU A 70 -11.50 9.76 -14.77
C LEU A 70 -12.23 11.02 -15.21
N ARG A 71 -11.47 12.03 -15.64
CA ARG A 71 -12.05 13.24 -16.24
C ARG A 71 -12.70 12.91 -17.59
N ASP A 72 -13.74 13.67 -17.93
CA ASP A 72 -14.41 13.56 -19.22
C ASP A 72 -13.44 13.76 -20.39
N GLY A 73 -13.56 12.90 -21.41
CA GLY A 73 -12.72 12.98 -22.61
C GLY A 73 -11.31 12.40 -22.47
N ILE A 74 -10.99 11.79 -21.33
CA ILE A 74 -9.76 11.00 -21.18
C ILE A 74 -9.95 9.68 -21.96
N SER A 75 -9.42 9.68 -23.17
CA SER A 75 -9.16 8.48 -23.96
C SER A 75 -7.74 8.62 -24.49
N GLY A 76 -6.82 7.79 -24.01
CA GLY A 76 -5.41 7.92 -24.33
C GLY A 76 -4.71 6.59 -24.27
N ASP A 77 -3.48 6.59 -24.79
CA ASP A 77 -2.56 5.47 -24.64
C ASP A 77 -2.12 5.38 -23.17
N TRP A 78 -2.78 4.48 -22.44
CA TRP A 78 -2.46 4.23 -21.04
C TRP A 78 -1.12 3.54 -20.85
N GLU A 79 -0.49 3.00 -21.89
CA GLU A 79 0.82 2.37 -21.78
C GLU A 79 1.92 3.41 -21.56
N GLU A 80 1.98 4.44 -22.42
CA GLU A 80 2.89 5.57 -22.24
C GLU A 80 2.57 6.34 -20.96
N ARG A 81 1.28 6.59 -20.70
CA ARG A 81 0.83 7.34 -19.51
C ARG A 81 1.18 6.63 -18.21
N CYS A 82 1.00 5.31 -18.17
CA CYS A 82 1.36 4.50 -17.03
C CYS A 82 2.87 4.57 -16.78
N ALA A 83 3.72 4.49 -17.81
CA ALA A 83 5.17 4.57 -17.63
C ALA A 83 5.60 5.89 -16.95
N GLU A 84 5.01 7.02 -17.35
CA GLU A 84 5.26 8.32 -16.71
C GLU A 84 4.83 8.35 -15.24
N ILE A 85 3.59 7.90 -14.96
CA ILE A 85 3.02 7.86 -13.61
C ILE A 85 3.86 6.95 -12.72
N MET A 86 4.20 5.76 -13.18
CA MET A 86 4.97 4.80 -12.38
C MET A 86 6.39 5.26 -12.10
N GLY A 87 6.99 6.07 -12.99
CA GLY A 87 8.26 6.74 -12.71
C GLY A 87 8.16 7.76 -11.56
N LYS A 88 7.01 8.41 -11.35
CA LYS A 88 6.75 9.27 -10.18
C LYS A 88 6.47 8.44 -8.92
N VAL A 89 5.64 7.40 -9.04
CA VAL A 89 5.32 6.49 -7.94
C VAL A 89 6.59 5.85 -7.38
N SER A 90 7.49 5.37 -8.24
CA SER A 90 8.77 4.79 -7.83
C SER A 90 9.61 5.76 -7.00
N ARG A 91 9.79 7.01 -7.44
CA ARG A 91 10.53 8.03 -6.67
C ARG A 91 9.86 8.36 -5.33
N ALA A 92 8.54 8.48 -5.33
CA ALA A 92 7.78 8.71 -4.11
C ALA A 92 7.95 7.54 -3.12
N SER A 93 7.85 6.30 -3.59
CA SER A 93 8.07 5.08 -2.80
C SER A 93 9.49 5.02 -2.22
N GLU A 94 10.52 5.24 -3.04
CA GLU A 94 11.92 5.25 -2.59
C GLU A 94 12.17 6.31 -1.50
N SER A 95 11.55 7.49 -1.65
CA SER A 95 11.67 8.55 -0.65
C SER A 95 10.94 8.22 0.66
N LEU A 96 9.83 7.47 0.58
CA LEU A 96 9.10 6.96 1.75
C LEU A 96 9.89 5.87 2.46
N ASP A 97 10.45 4.91 1.73
CA ASP A 97 11.31 3.84 2.28
C ASP A 97 12.50 4.45 3.01
N ARG A 98 13.12 5.49 2.43
CA ARG A 98 14.22 6.21 3.07
C ARG A 98 13.80 6.90 4.35
N LEU A 99 12.62 7.51 4.37
CA LEU A 99 12.05 8.15 5.55
C LEU A 99 11.80 7.10 6.66
N ASP A 100 11.29 5.94 6.31
CA ASP A 100 11.04 4.84 7.25
C ASP A 100 12.34 4.25 7.81
N GLU A 101 13.36 4.03 6.99
CA GLU A 101 14.66 3.57 7.44
C GLU A 101 15.27 4.52 8.49
N LEU A 102 15.24 5.83 8.20
CA LEU A 102 15.78 6.85 9.09
C LEU A 102 15.00 6.94 10.41
N THR A 103 13.68 6.86 10.33
CA THR A 103 12.79 6.86 11.50
C THR A 103 13.04 5.61 12.35
N HIS A 104 13.14 4.45 11.72
CA HIS A 104 13.44 3.20 12.41
C HIS A 104 14.79 3.23 13.13
N ARG A 105 15.85 3.77 12.48
CA ARG A 105 17.16 3.98 13.11
C ARG A 105 17.09 4.93 14.31
N ARG A 106 16.36 6.05 14.18
CA ARG A 106 16.17 7.01 15.26
C ARG A 106 15.50 6.36 16.46
N GLU A 107 14.41 5.62 16.24
CA GLU A 107 13.70 4.94 17.33
C GLU A 107 14.55 3.82 17.97
N GLY A 108 15.35 3.10 17.17
CA GLY A 108 16.30 2.10 17.69
C GLY A 108 17.32 2.68 18.67
N LEU A 109 17.78 3.91 18.45
CA LEU A 109 18.67 4.62 19.37
C LEU A 109 17.95 5.20 20.58
N LEU A 110 16.67 5.53 20.45
CA LEU A 110 15.88 6.14 21.52
C LEU A 110 15.33 5.11 22.53
N GLN A 111 15.35 3.81 22.20
CA GLN A 111 14.91 2.70 23.07
C GLN A 111 13.68 3.04 23.94
N ARG A 112 12.65 3.64 23.33
CA ARG A 112 11.44 4.04 24.08
C ARG A 112 10.71 2.79 24.55
N GLU A 113 10.71 2.54 25.85
CA GLU A 113 9.82 1.55 26.48
C GLU A 113 8.37 1.80 26.04
N GLY A 114 7.81 0.87 25.27
CA GLY A 114 6.37 0.80 24.96
C GLY A 114 5.83 1.70 23.84
N GLY A 115 6.69 2.36 23.04
CA GLY A 115 6.25 3.21 21.92
C GLY A 115 7.08 3.04 20.65
N ARG A 116 6.46 2.57 19.57
CA ARG A 116 7.06 2.51 18.22
C ARG A 116 6.53 3.67 17.39
N VAL A 117 7.40 4.39 16.68
CA VAL A 117 6.97 5.34 15.64
C VAL A 117 6.96 4.64 14.30
N ILE A 118 5.87 4.79 13.55
CA ILE A 118 5.77 4.39 12.14
C ILE A 118 5.51 5.66 11.31
N ASN A 119 5.98 5.71 10.06
CA ASN A 119 5.48 6.71 9.13
C ASN A 119 4.38 6.10 8.27
N ILE A 120 3.34 6.87 8.07
CA ILE A 120 2.32 6.58 7.06
C ILE A 120 2.26 7.81 6.18
N GLN A 121 2.66 7.66 4.91
CA GLN A 121 2.65 8.72 3.90
C GLN A 121 3.29 10.03 4.39
N GLY A 122 4.50 9.95 4.93
CA GLY A 122 5.27 11.13 5.37
C GLY A 122 4.94 11.67 6.77
N ARG A 123 3.95 11.11 7.46
CA ARG A 123 3.54 11.53 8.80
C ARG A 123 3.92 10.48 9.85
N GLU A 124 4.54 10.93 10.94
CA GLU A 124 4.89 10.07 12.07
C GLU A 124 3.66 9.79 12.96
N PHE A 125 3.45 8.52 13.29
CA PHE A 125 2.44 8.06 14.22
C PHE A 125 3.10 7.27 15.35
N ALA A 126 2.83 7.68 16.60
CA ALA A 126 3.25 6.94 17.77
C ALA A 126 2.24 5.81 18.04
N LEU A 127 2.69 4.57 17.86
CA LEU A 127 1.97 3.38 18.32
C LEU A 127 2.15 3.26 19.82
N ARG A 128 1.04 3.31 20.56
CA ARG A 128 1.00 3.02 22.00
C ARG A 128 0.47 1.61 22.20
N GLY A 129 1.28 0.75 22.81
CA GLY A 129 0.94 -0.65 23.06
C GLY A 129 1.90 -1.62 22.38
N GLU A 130 1.95 -2.85 22.90
CA GLU A 130 2.71 -3.95 22.28
C GLU A 130 2.06 -4.29 20.94
N VAL A 131 2.72 -3.94 19.83
CA VAL A 131 2.46 -4.63 18.57
C VAL A 131 3.02 -6.04 18.79
N PRO A 132 2.22 -7.11 18.70
CA PRO A 132 2.76 -8.45 18.81
C PRO A 132 3.87 -8.57 17.77
N GLU A 133 5.06 -8.93 18.24
CA GLU A 133 6.17 -9.28 17.37
C GLU A 133 5.64 -10.23 16.31
N ALA A 134 5.92 -9.96 15.03
CA ALA A 134 5.38 -10.74 13.92
C ALA A 134 5.68 -12.21 14.19
N VAL A 135 4.65 -12.97 14.57
CA VAL A 135 4.82 -14.40 14.86
C VAL A 135 5.25 -15.02 13.54
N PRO A 136 6.43 -15.67 13.48
CA PRO A 136 6.82 -16.39 12.28
C PRO A 136 5.68 -17.35 11.96
N LEU A 137 5.09 -17.22 10.77
CA LEU A 137 4.13 -18.20 10.29
C LEU A 137 4.86 -19.54 10.23
N ASP A 138 4.69 -20.36 11.26
CA ASP A 138 5.15 -21.73 11.24
C ASP A 138 4.33 -22.44 10.17
N LYS A 139 4.96 -22.61 9.00
CA LYS A 139 4.37 -23.23 7.82
C LYS A 139 3.84 -24.63 8.16
N ALA A 140 4.50 -25.34 9.08
CA ALA A 140 4.05 -26.64 9.54
C ALA A 140 2.80 -26.54 10.43
N ALA A 141 2.68 -25.49 11.27
CA ALA A 141 1.47 -25.23 12.04
C ALA A 141 0.28 -24.85 11.14
N LEU A 142 0.52 -24.05 10.11
CA LEU A 142 -0.48 -23.67 9.12
C LEU A 142 -0.97 -24.88 8.30
N GLU A 143 -0.05 -25.74 7.83
CA GLU A 143 -0.37 -26.99 7.16
C GLU A 143 -1.13 -27.96 8.08
N ARG A 144 -0.79 -27.99 9.37
CA ARG A 144 -1.51 -28.82 10.36
C ARG A 144 -2.92 -28.31 10.62
N GLN A 145 -3.13 -27.00 10.65
CA GLN A 145 -4.47 -26.41 10.76
C GLN A 145 -5.31 -26.72 9.52
N LEU A 146 -4.75 -26.56 8.31
CA LEU A 146 -5.40 -26.96 7.08
C LEU A 146 -5.79 -28.45 7.12
N SER A 147 -4.90 -29.33 7.61
CA SER A 147 -5.20 -30.76 7.76
C SER A 147 -6.34 -31.06 8.76
N ALA A 148 -6.50 -30.24 9.81
CA ALA A 148 -7.60 -30.37 10.76
C ALA A 148 -8.92 -29.88 10.16
N THR A 149 -8.88 -28.79 9.39
CA THR A 149 -10.02 -28.28 8.62
C THR A 149 -10.44 -29.26 7.53
N GLU A 150 -9.49 -29.92 6.87
CA GLU A 150 -9.75 -30.98 5.88
C GLU A 150 -10.35 -32.23 6.52
N ARG A 151 -9.90 -32.62 7.72
CA ARG A 151 -10.54 -33.70 8.49
C ARG A 151 -11.97 -33.33 8.86
N LEU A 152 -12.20 -32.12 9.38
CA LEU A 152 -13.54 -31.64 9.72
C LEU A 152 -14.45 -31.58 8.48
N ARG A 153 -13.92 -31.13 7.35
CA ARG A 153 -14.61 -31.13 6.04
C ARG A 153 -15.06 -32.53 5.65
N ASN A 154 -14.14 -33.51 5.74
CA ASN A 154 -14.41 -34.90 5.39
C ASN A 154 -15.38 -35.58 6.38
N GLU A 155 -15.27 -35.28 7.69
CA GLU A 155 -16.18 -35.79 8.72
C GLU A 155 -17.60 -35.21 8.61
N LYS A 156 -17.73 -33.95 8.20
CA LYS A 156 -19.01 -33.25 8.07
C LYS A 156 -19.61 -33.32 6.66
N GLY A 157 -18.92 -33.95 5.71
CA GLY A 157 -19.36 -34.05 4.32
C GLY A 157 -19.54 -32.68 3.64
N ILE A 158 -18.77 -31.68 4.05
CA ILE A 158 -18.89 -30.32 3.51
C ILE A 158 -18.16 -30.29 2.17
N ALA A 159 -18.92 -30.13 1.08
CA ALA A 159 -18.33 -29.94 -0.24
C ALA A 159 -17.48 -28.65 -0.28
N PRO A 160 -16.42 -28.59 -1.10
CA PRO A 160 -15.70 -27.35 -1.32
C PRO A 160 -16.69 -26.25 -1.70
N ALA A 161 -16.52 -25.05 -1.14
CA ALA A 161 -17.31 -23.91 -1.58
C ALA A 161 -17.00 -23.66 -3.05
N GLU A 162 -17.93 -23.99 -3.94
CA GLU A 162 -17.85 -23.55 -5.32
C GLU A 162 -18.06 -22.04 -5.34
N PRO A 163 -17.25 -21.28 -6.09
CA PRO A 163 -17.52 -19.86 -6.28
C PRO A 163 -18.95 -19.74 -6.81
N SER A 164 -19.76 -18.94 -6.11
CA SER A 164 -21.12 -18.69 -6.57
C SER A 164 -21.05 -18.23 -8.04
N PRO A 165 -21.85 -18.81 -8.95
CA PRO A 165 -21.84 -18.39 -10.33
C PRO A 165 -22.06 -16.88 -10.37
N ALA A 166 -21.22 -16.17 -11.12
CA ALA A 166 -21.32 -14.74 -11.26
C ALA A 166 -22.78 -14.38 -11.62
N PRO A 167 -23.41 -13.41 -10.93
CA PRO A 167 -24.78 -13.06 -11.21
C PRO A 167 -24.89 -12.65 -12.68
N THR A 168 -25.63 -13.42 -13.47
CA THR A 168 -25.95 -13.07 -14.85
C THR A 168 -26.67 -11.73 -14.85
N ARG A 169 -26.34 -10.89 -15.84
CA ARG A 169 -26.83 -9.51 -16.04
C ARG A 169 -28.36 -9.34 -16.03
N GLU A 170 -29.14 -10.43 -15.99
CA GLU A 170 -30.59 -10.42 -15.94
C GLU A 170 -31.19 -10.32 -14.53
N GLN A 171 -30.42 -10.60 -13.46
CA GLN A 171 -30.95 -10.55 -12.09
C GLN A 171 -31.00 -9.14 -11.47
N THR A 172 -30.35 -8.14 -12.07
CA THR A 172 -30.36 -6.75 -11.57
C THR A 172 -31.55 -5.91 -12.06
N ARG A 173 -32.51 -6.49 -12.79
CA ARG A 173 -33.67 -5.74 -13.32
C ARG A 173 -35.04 -6.11 -12.75
N SER A 174 -35.13 -7.03 -11.80
CA SER A 174 -36.41 -7.33 -11.15
C SER A 174 -36.36 -7.01 -9.66
N ARG A 175 -36.97 -5.86 -9.34
CA ARG A 175 -37.54 -5.37 -8.06
C ARG A 175 -37.21 -6.11 -6.78
#